data_AF-A0A7J3X4P5-F1
#
_entry.id   AF-A0A7J3X4P5-F1
#
_cell.length_a   1.000
_cell.length_b   1.000
_cell.length_c   1.000
_cell.angle_alpha   90.00
_cell.angle_beta   90.00
_cell.angle_gamma   90.00
#
_symmetry.space_group_name_H-M   'P 1'
#
loop_
_entity.id
_entity.type
_entity.pdbx_description
1 polymer ?
#
loop_
_entity_poly.entity_id
_entity_poly.type
_entity_poly.pdbx_seq_one_letter_code
_entity_poly.pdbx_strand_id
1 'polypeptide(L)'
;MAEPLGEEELRILLNLERGLTIKAIARAAGLPYTRVLRRFEELSERFVLRLLPRFEELGLVPVAALSRVNAEAPPFTTLRIRAGGAEEYRVHVGLVPAPYLERFARDTAGEVVLRGLELAYWSPQSAGPRQSLDLGDEELLALPEERKPAGRAPDRVDLALLSYKVSHPFMKLSEAYLRAMGSGGWLPEVSRQSLAYHYRRHVKPKLAGLRSYPLDPEEPLQLVYLEGWRAPAAARAASLLLPGFICALIDKGKALVLAQLDSRQRVELYRIVRGLRVAVPLGELLAEEVETYQLRLWEAEERKRWTYAWTGVRVKKPFFP
;
A
#
# COMPACT_ATOMS: atom_id res chain seq x y z
N MET A 1 -14.80 13.29 -12.41
CA MET A 1 -13.53 13.88 -12.92
C MET A 1 -12.87 14.63 -11.78
N ALA A 2 -11.72 14.20 -11.27
CA ALA A 2 -11.00 14.96 -10.28
C ALA A 2 -10.48 16.27 -10.90
N GLU A 3 -10.73 17.42 -10.26
CA GLU A 3 -10.17 18.71 -10.69
C GLU A 3 -8.65 18.62 -10.84
N PRO A 4 -8.04 19.29 -11.83
CA PRO A 4 -6.58 19.31 -11.96
C PRO A 4 -5.95 19.83 -10.67
N LEU A 5 -4.89 19.16 -10.20
CA LEU A 5 -4.16 19.58 -9.00
C LEU A 5 -3.57 20.97 -9.21
N GLY A 6 -3.77 21.85 -8.23
CA GLY A 6 -3.10 23.15 -8.20
C GLY A 6 -1.59 23.03 -7.95
N GLU A 7 -0.83 24.07 -8.30
CA GLU A 7 0.63 24.07 -8.13
C GLU A 7 1.05 23.81 -6.67
N GLU A 8 0.32 24.37 -5.71
CA GLU A 8 0.61 24.18 -4.28
C GLU A 8 0.37 22.76 -3.81
N GLU A 9 -0.73 22.16 -4.25
CA GLU A 9 -1.09 20.79 -3.94
C GLU A 9 -0.02 19.85 -4.49
N LEU A 10 0.38 20.06 -5.74
CA LEU A 10 1.47 19.32 -6.36
C LEU A 10 2.75 19.46 -5.53
N ARG A 11 3.16 20.68 -5.16
CA ARG A 11 4.35 20.91 -4.31
C ARG A 11 4.26 20.19 -2.97
N ILE A 12 3.08 20.12 -2.35
CA ILE A 12 2.87 19.37 -1.10
C ILE A 12 3.04 17.87 -1.34
N LEU A 13 2.35 17.32 -2.34
CA LEU A 13 2.39 15.89 -2.66
C LEU A 13 3.81 15.42 -3.03
N LEU A 14 4.54 16.20 -3.84
CA LEU A 14 5.93 15.94 -4.23
C LEU A 14 6.89 15.83 -3.03
N ASN A 15 6.57 16.48 -1.91
CA ASN A 15 7.39 16.53 -0.70
C ASN A 15 6.91 15.61 0.43
N LEU A 16 5.86 14.81 0.21
CA LEU A 16 5.37 13.84 1.20
C LEU A 16 6.43 12.83 1.58
N GLU A 17 7.11 12.26 0.58
CA GLU A 17 8.11 11.22 0.80
C GLU A 17 9.26 11.70 1.70
N ARG A 18 9.58 13.00 1.62
CA ARG A 18 10.69 13.63 2.34
C ARG A 18 10.29 14.09 3.75
N GLY A 19 9.00 14.17 4.07
CA GLY A 19 8.51 14.79 5.29
C GLY A 19 7.55 13.91 6.09
N LEU A 20 7.99 13.35 7.21
CA LEU A 20 7.12 12.54 8.11
C LEU A 20 6.19 13.37 9.00
N THR A 21 6.20 14.70 8.88
CA THR A 21 5.36 15.62 9.67
C THR A 21 4.95 16.80 8.81
N ILE A 22 3.78 17.38 9.08
CA ILE A 22 3.27 18.58 8.39
C ILE A 22 4.31 19.72 8.42
N LYS A 23 5.02 19.92 9.54
CA LYS A 23 6.08 20.94 9.65
C LYS A 23 7.26 20.66 8.71
N ALA A 24 7.68 19.40 8.59
CA ALA A 24 8.76 19.02 7.69
C ALA A 24 8.34 19.20 6.22
N ILE A 25 7.11 18.81 5.89
CA ILE A 25 6.53 18.97 4.55
C ILE A 25 6.43 20.46 4.20
N ALA A 26 5.93 21.30 5.12
CA ALA A 26 5.84 22.75 4.93
C ALA A 26 7.20 23.41 4.68
N ARG A 27 8.22 23.02 5.46
CA ARG A 27 9.60 23.48 5.24
C ARG A 27 10.15 23.05 3.89
N ALA A 28 9.96 21.79 3.50
CA ALA A 28 10.44 21.25 2.23
C ALA A 28 9.72 21.87 1.02
N ALA A 29 8.42 22.12 1.15
CA ALA A 29 7.63 22.77 0.12
C ALA A 29 7.85 24.30 0.03
N GLY A 30 8.47 24.91 1.05
CA GLY A 30 8.62 26.37 1.13
C GLY A 30 7.30 27.11 1.36
N LEU A 31 6.36 26.48 2.07
CA LEU A 31 5.01 27.02 2.32
C LEU A 31 4.76 27.24 3.82
N PRO A 32 3.90 28.21 4.21
CA PRO A 32 3.51 28.38 5.61
C PRO A 32 2.80 27.13 6.17
N TYR A 33 3.09 26.79 7.44
CA TYR A 33 2.50 25.62 8.11
C TYR A 33 0.97 25.59 8.04
N THR A 34 0.32 26.72 8.34
CA THR A 34 -1.15 26.83 8.34
C THR A 34 -1.73 26.64 6.94
N ARG A 35 -1.03 27.10 5.90
CA ARG A 35 -1.43 26.92 4.51
C ARG A 35 -1.36 25.46 4.09
N VAL A 36 -0.26 24.78 4.45
CA VAL A 36 -0.11 23.34 4.19
C VAL A 36 -1.16 22.52 4.95
N LEU A 37 -1.43 22.86 6.21
CA LEU A 37 -2.48 22.19 7.00
C LEU A 37 -3.84 22.28 6.31
N ARG A 38 -4.26 23.47 5.88
CA ARG A 38 -5.53 23.66 5.16
C ARG A 38 -5.58 22.86 3.86
N ARG A 39 -4.53 22.92 3.05
CA ARG A 39 -4.44 22.14 1.80
C ARG A 39 -4.43 20.64 2.04
N PHE A 40 -3.90 20.17 3.17
CA PHE A 40 -3.97 18.75 3.53
C PHE A 40 -5.39 18.28 3.82
N GLU A 41 -6.20 19.12 4.45
CA GLU A 41 -7.62 18.80 4.72
C GLU A 41 -8.36 18.65 3.39
N GLU A 42 -8.20 19.61 2.47
CA GLU A 42 -8.77 19.56 1.11
C GLU A 42 -8.25 18.32 0.32
N LEU A 43 -6.94 18.07 0.34
CA LEU A 43 -6.35 16.90 -0.31
C LEU A 43 -6.85 15.59 0.30
N SER A 44 -7.13 15.54 1.61
CA SER A 44 -7.60 14.32 2.27
C SER A 44 -8.99 13.87 1.85
N GLU A 45 -9.76 14.74 1.18
CA GLU A 45 -11.05 14.41 0.56
C GLU A 45 -10.88 13.64 -0.76
N ARG A 46 -9.75 13.84 -1.44
CA ARG A 46 -9.46 13.30 -2.78
C ARG A 46 -8.36 12.24 -2.79
N PHE A 47 -7.49 12.28 -1.79
CA PHE A 47 -6.31 11.44 -1.66
C PHE A 47 -6.29 10.74 -0.30
N VAL A 48 -5.86 9.49 -0.32
CA VAL A 48 -5.55 8.76 0.90
C VAL A 48 -4.07 8.88 1.20
N LEU A 49 -3.76 9.32 2.41
CA LEU A 49 -2.40 9.41 2.92
C LEU A 49 -2.08 8.17 3.76
N ARG A 50 -0.95 7.54 3.47
CA ARG A 50 -0.45 6.37 4.20
C ARG A 50 1.00 6.56 4.58
N LEU A 51 1.33 6.09 5.78
CA LEU A 51 2.71 5.99 6.22
C LEU A 51 3.19 4.57 6.00
N LEU A 52 4.09 4.38 5.05
CA LEU A 52 4.54 3.04 4.69
C LEU A 52 5.76 2.65 5.51
N PRO A 53 5.71 1.50 6.21
CA PRO A 53 6.91 0.86 6.70
C PRO A 53 7.63 0.12 5.56
N ARG A 54 8.90 -0.18 5.77
CA ARG A 54 9.64 -1.21 5.06
C ARG A 54 9.20 -2.55 5.63
N PHE A 55 8.22 -3.18 5.00
CA PHE A 55 7.58 -4.41 5.49
C PHE A 55 8.59 -5.53 5.74
N GLU A 56 9.63 -5.61 4.92
CA GLU A 56 10.72 -6.57 5.06
C GLU A 56 11.45 -6.40 6.41
N GLU A 57 11.64 -5.17 6.90
CA GLU A 57 12.25 -4.88 8.20
C GLU A 57 11.33 -5.22 9.39
N LEU A 58 10.05 -5.50 9.12
CA LEU A 58 9.06 -6.02 10.07
C LEU A 58 8.91 -7.54 9.96
N GLY A 59 9.53 -8.18 8.96
CA GLY A 59 9.33 -9.60 8.67
C GLY A 59 8.00 -9.90 7.97
N LEU A 60 7.35 -8.88 7.42
CA LEU A 60 6.10 -8.97 6.67
C LEU A 60 6.39 -8.89 5.16
N VAL A 61 5.56 -9.55 4.38
CA VAL A 61 5.63 -9.57 2.92
C VAL A 61 4.25 -9.23 2.37
N PRO A 62 4.11 -8.20 1.52
CA PRO A 62 2.88 -7.97 0.78
C PRO A 62 2.58 -9.16 -0.11
N VAL A 63 1.35 -9.67 -0.07
CA VAL A 63 0.92 -10.81 -0.87
C VAL A 63 -0.43 -10.50 -1.49
N ALA A 64 -0.60 -10.89 -2.75
CA ALA A 64 -1.91 -11.02 -3.35
C ALA A 64 -2.16 -12.48 -3.73
N ALA A 65 -3.35 -12.97 -3.43
CA ALA A 65 -3.85 -14.27 -3.87
C ALA A 65 -5.16 -14.06 -4.62
N LEU A 66 -5.25 -14.59 -5.85
CA LEU A 66 -6.45 -14.57 -6.67
C LEU A 66 -6.97 -16.00 -6.79
N SER A 67 -8.28 -16.19 -6.59
CA SER A 67 -8.94 -17.49 -6.64
C SER A 67 -10.35 -17.35 -7.20
N ARG A 68 -10.87 -18.36 -7.89
CA ARG A 68 -12.32 -18.42 -8.21
C ARG A 68 -13.16 -18.93 -7.03
N VAL A 69 -12.52 -19.47 -5.99
CA VAL A 69 -13.19 -20.01 -4.81
C VAL A 69 -13.51 -18.89 -3.83
N ASN A 70 -14.73 -18.91 -3.27
CA ASN A 70 -15.12 -17.98 -2.22
C ASN A 70 -14.52 -18.38 -0.85
N ALA A 71 -13.24 -18.07 -0.66
CA ALA A 71 -12.56 -18.21 0.63
C ALA A 71 -12.81 -17.01 1.55
N GLU A 72 -12.94 -17.26 2.85
CA GLU A 72 -12.94 -16.21 3.88
C GLU A 72 -11.59 -15.47 3.91
N ALA A 73 -11.52 -14.34 4.62
CA ALA A 73 -10.27 -13.63 4.82
C ALA A 73 -9.43 -14.36 5.89
N PRO A 74 -8.24 -14.90 5.56
CA PRO A 74 -7.35 -15.46 6.57
C PRO A 74 -6.61 -14.37 7.37
N PRO A 75 -5.91 -14.73 8.46
CA PRO A 75 -5.02 -13.82 9.17
C PRO A 75 -4.10 -13.02 8.24
N PHE A 76 -3.87 -11.76 8.60
CA PHE A 76 -3.05 -10.79 7.86
C PHE A 76 -3.64 -10.28 6.53
N THR A 77 -4.85 -10.68 6.14
CA THR A 77 -5.58 -10.01 5.05
C THR A 77 -5.87 -8.56 5.42
N THR A 78 -5.50 -7.64 4.53
CA THR A 78 -5.82 -6.22 4.63
C THR A 78 -6.96 -5.83 3.71
N LEU A 79 -7.14 -6.58 2.62
CA LEU A 79 -8.11 -6.31 1.58
C LEU A 79 -8.65 -7.63 1.03
N ARG A 80 -9.96 -7.74 0.90
CA ARG A 80 -10.63 -8.84 0.22
C ARG A 80 -11.61 -8.24 -0.78
N ILE A 81 -11.49 -8.65 -2.04
CA ILE A 81 -12.26 -8.08 -3.14
C ILE A 81 -13.00 -9.20 -3.84
N ARG A 82 -14.30 -9.00 -4.12
CA ARG A 82 -14.98 -9.69 -5.21
C ARG A 82 -14.79 -8.88 -6.47
N ALA A 83 -14.15 -9.44 -7.48
CA ALA A 83 -13.91 -8.76 -8.75
C ALA A 83 -14.48 -9.55 -9.92
N GLY A 84 -15.25 -8.88 -10.78
CA GLY A 84 -15.84 -9.45 -11.98
C GLY A 84 -15.06 -9.06 -13.24
N GLY A 85 -14.95 -10.00 -14.17
CA GLY A 85 -14.40 -9.80 -15.52
C GLY A 85 -14.99 -10.82 -16.47
N ALA A 86 -14.15 -11.54 -17.21
CA ALA A 86 -14.59 -12.73 -17.94
C ALA A 86 -15.09 -13.84 -17.00
N GLU A 87 -14.52 -13.90 -15.79
CA GLU A 87 -14.90 -14.80 -14.70
C GLU A 87 -14.90 -13.99 -13.39
N GLU A 88 -15.53 -14.53 -12.34
CA GLU A 88 -15.46 -13.96 -11.00
C GLU A 88 -14.19 -14.43 -10.28
N TYR A 89 -13.47 -13.48 -9.68
CA TYR A 89 -12.34 -13.75 -8.80
C TYR A 89 -12.55 -13.16 -7.41
N ARG A 90 -12.05 -13.87 -6.41
CA ARG A 90 -11.75 -13.37 -5.09
C ARG A 90 -10.28 -13.01 -5.02
N VAL A 91 -10.01 -11.76 -4.65
CA VAL A 91 -8.65 -11.25 -4.51
C VAL A 91 -8.42 -10.90 -3.05
N HIS A 92 -7.48 -11.58 -2.44
CA HIS A 92 -7.04 -11.33 -1.07
C HIS A 92 -5.67 -10.68 -1.12
N VAL A 93 -5.57 -9.48 -0.59
CA VAL A 93 -4.30 -8.79 -0.38
C VAL A 93 -3.99 -8.76 1.11
N GLY A 94 -2.76 -9.06 1.49
CA GLY A 94 -2.34 -9.12 2.88
C GLY A 94 -0.88 -8.75 3.11
N LEU A 95 -0.54 -8.53 4.38
CA LEU A 95 0.81 -8.27 4.86
C LEU A 95 1.26 -9.45 5.73
N VAL A 96 1.74 -10.51 5.08
CA VAL A 96 1.87 -11.84 5.68
C VAL A 96 3.30 -12.03 6.21
N PRO A 97 3.48 -12.51 7.45
CA PRO A 97 4.80 -12.91 7.91
C PRO A 97 5.41 -14.00 7.04
N ALA A 98 6.70 -13.88 6.70
CA ALA A 98 7.36 -14.80 5.77
C ALA A 98 7.14 -16.31 6.06
N PRO A 99 7.14 -16.79 7.32
CA PRO A 99 6.89 -18.20 7.62
C PRO A 99 5.47 -18.71 7.27
N TYR A 100 4.51 -17.81 7.06
CA TYR A 100 3.10 -18.14 6.84
C TYR A 100 2.61 -17.90 5.41
N LEU A 101 3.51 -17.58 4.47
CA LEU A 101 3.17 -17.32 3.08
C LEU A 101 2.43 -18.49 2.42
N GLU A 102 2.94 -19.72 2.58
CA GLU A 102 2.32 -20.91 2.00
C GLU A 102 0.95 -21.22 2.62
N ARG A 103 0.83 -21.00 3.92
CA ARG A 103 -0.44 -21.17 4.63
C ARG A 103 -1.47 -20.17 4.14
N PHE A 104 -1.10 -18.89 3.99
CA PHE A 104 -1.98 -17.86 3.47
C PHE A 104 -2.45 -18.17 2.04
N ALA A 105 -1.54 -18.61 1.16
CA ALA A 105 -1.90 -19.04 -0.20
C ALA A 105 -2.91 -20.21 -0.19
N ARG A 106 -2.75 -21.17 0.71
CA ARG A 106 -3.67 -22.30 0.86
C ARG A 106 -5.02 -21.88 1.42
N ASP A 107 -5.02 -21.08 2.48
CA ASP A 107 -6.24 -20.64 3.17
C ASP A 107 -7.09 -19.70 2.28
N THR A 108 -6.46 -19.01 1.32
CA THR A 108 -7.16 -18.23 0.27
C THR A 108 -7.56 -19.04 -0.95
N ALA A 109 -7.19 -20.33 -1.03
CA ALA A 109 -7.30 -21.15 -2.23
C ALA A 109 -6.69 -20.47 -3.47
N GLY A 110 -5.60 -19.73 -3.29
CA GLY A 110 -5.00 -18.89 -4.31
C GLY A 110 -4.45 -19.70 -5.49
N GLU A 111 -5.03 -19.50 -6.67
CA GLU A 111 -4.55 -20.07 -7.93
C GLU A 111 -3.38 -19.26 -8.48
N VAL A 112 -3.49 -17.94 -8.36
CA VAL A 112 -2.41 -16.99 -8.68
C VAL A 112 -1.98 -16.34 -7.38
N VAL A 113 -0.73 -16.54 -7.00
CA VAL A 113 -0.13 -15.95 -5.80
C VAL A 113 1.05 -15.09 -6.22
N LEU A 114 1.06 -13.84 -5.76
CA LEU A 114 2.13 -12.88 -5.96
C LEU A 114 2.76 -12.54 -4.62
N ARG A 115 4.08 -12.62 -4.54
CA ARG A 115 4.88 -12.04 -3.46
C ARG A 115 5.26 -10.65 -3.91
N GLY A 116 4.66 -9.62 -3.32
CA GLY A 116 5.00 -8.22 -3.62
C GLY A 116 6.41 -7.89 -3.13
N LEU A 117 7.43 -8.32 -3.89
CA LEU A 117 8.85 -8.03 -3.65
C LEU A 117 9.11 -6.53 -3.72
N GLU A 118 8.33 -5.82 -4.53
CA GLU A 118 8.29 -4.38 -4.62
C GLU A 118 6.85 -3.88 -4.57
N LEU A 119 6.67 -2.70 -3.97
CA LEU A 119 5.42 -1.95 -4.00
C LEU A 119 5.64 -0.65 -4.77
N ALA A 120 4.87 -0.47 -5.83
CA ALA A 120 4.80 0.79 -6.56
C ALA A 120 3.54 1.55 -6.16
N TYR A 121 3.63 2.88 -6.07
CA TYR A 121 2.49 3.78 -5.86
C TYR A 121 2.56 4.91 -6.86
N TRP A 122 1.42 5.56 -7.08
CA TRP A 122 1.42 6.78 -7.87
C TRP A 122 2.29 7.86 -7.22
N SER A 123 3.09 8.54 -8.05
CA SER A 123 3.88 9.69 -7.64
C SER A 123 3.60 10.89 -8.55
N PRO A 124 3.32 12.07 -7.97
CA PRO A 124 3.16 13.28 -8.76
C PRO A 124 4.46 13.73 -9.43
N GLN A 125 5.63 13.25 -8.96
CA GLN A 125 6.93 13.60 -9.57
C GLN A 125 7.01 13.17 -11.03
N SER A 126 6.23 12.15 -11.36
CA SER A 126 6.23 11.44 -12.64
C SER A 126 5.15 11.96 -13.59
N ALA A 127 4.17 12.72 -13.06
CA ALA A 127 3.05 13.30 -13.79
C ALA A 127 3.38 14.64 -14.47
N GLY A 128 4.66 14.94 -14.69
CA GLY A 128 5.08 16.09 -15.48
C GLY A 128 4.49 16.03 -16.90
N PRO A 129 4.21 17.17 -17.55
CA PRO A 129 3.61 17.19 -18.87
C PRO A 129 4.55 16.47 -19.88
N ARG A 130 4.14 15.27 -20.30
CA ARG A 130 4.78 14.50 -21.39
C ARG A 130 6.29 14.27 -21.23
N GLN A 131 6.73 13.74 -20.10
CA GLN A 131 7.96 12.93 -20.19
C GLN A 131 7.60 11.67 -20.98
N SER A 132 8.13 11.54 -22.19
CA SER A 132 8.17 10.25 -22.87
C SER A 132 9.01 9.34 -21.99
N LEU A 133 8.36 8.46 -21.23
CA LEU A 133 9.07 7.45 -20.47
C LEU A 133 9.74 6.53 -21.48
N ASP A 134 11.07 6.41 -21.41
CA ASP A 134 11.76 5.40 -22.20
C ASP A 134 11.46 4.04 -21.58
N LEU A 135 10.62 3.26 -22.27
CA LEU A 135 10.29 1.90 -21.83
C LEU A 135 11.49 0.93 -21.95
N GLY A 136 12.60 1.39 -22.55
CA GLY A 136 13.89 0.72 -22.59
C GLY A 136 14.83 1.10 -21.44
N ASP A 137 14.43 1.99 -20.54
CA ASP A 137 15.24 2.40 -19.39
C ASP A 137 15.64 1.20 -18.52
N GLU A 138 16.94 1.10 -18.21
CA GLU A 138 17.50 -0.06 -17.48
C GLU A 138 16.99 -0.16 -16.05
N GLU A 139 16.74 0.98 -15.38
CA GLU A 139 16.20 1.00 -14.02
C GLU A 139 14.75 0.52 -14.03
N LEU A 140 13.97 0.94 -15.03
CA LEU A 140 12.60 0.47 -15.21
C LEU A 140 12.54 -1.04 -15.52
N LEU A 141 13.48 -1.57 -16.29
CA LEU A 141 13.55 -2.99 -16.66
C LEU A 141 14.22 -3.87 -15.59
N ALA A 142 14.80 -3.30 -14.54
CA ALA A 142 15.47 -4.04 -13.47
C ALA A 142 14.51 -5.05 -12.82
N LEU A 143 14.99 -6.27 -12.57
CA LEU A 143 14.17 -7.27 -11.88
C LEU A 143 13.96 -6.86 -10.40
N PRO A 144 12.78 -7.11 -9.82
CA PRO A 144 12.55 -6.81 -8.42
C PRO A 144 13.49 -7.64 -7.53
N GLU A 145 14.04 -6.99 -6.51
CA GLU A 145 15.01 -7.60 -5.58
C GLU A 145 14.31 -8.47 -4.54
N GLU A 146 14.81 -9.70 -4.34
CA GLU A 146 14.39 -10.52 -3.21
C GLU A 146 15.14 -10.10 -1.94
N ARG A 147 14.45 -9.37 -1.08
CA ARG A 147 14.97 -9.06 0.26
C ARG A 147 14.56 -10.13 1.24
N LYS A 148 15.51 -10.60 2.05
CA LYS A 148 15.22 -11.55 3.13
C LYS A 148 14.47 -10.81 4.24
N PRO A 149 13.19 -11.16 4.53
CA PRO A 149 12.44 -10.52 5.60
C PRO A 149 13.08 -10.78 6.96
N ALA A 150 12.91 -9.83 7.89
CA ALA A 150 13.38 -9.98 9.25
C ALA A 150 12.77 -11.23 9.91
N GLY A 151 13.62 -12.06 10.53
CA GLY A 151 13.16 -13.31 11.16
C GLY A 151 12.44 -13.15 12.50
N ARG A 152 12.31 -11.91 13.01
CA ARG A 152 11.66 -11.61 14.30
C ARG A 152 10.64 -10.50 14.15
N ALA A 153 9.53 -10.63 14.86
CA ALA A 153 8.55 -9.57 14.97
C ALA A 153 9.14 -8.39 15.78
N PRO A 154 8.82 -7.14 15.42
CA PRO A 154 9.08 -5.98 16.28
C PRO A 154 8.38 -6.09 17.64
N ASP A 155 8.75 -5.20 18.58
CA ASP A 155 8.10 -5.14 19.88
C ASP A 155 6.61 -4.79 19.78
N ARG A 156 5.77 -5.29 20.68
CA ARG A 156 4.32 -5.03 20.68
C ARG A 156 3.99 -3.54 20.73
N VAL A 157 4.77 -2.74 21.46
CA VAL A 157 4.57 -1.29 21.53
C VAL A 157 4.84 -0.64 20.17
N ASP A 158 5.89 -1.10 19.47
CA ASP A 158 6.23 -0.61 18.13
C ASP A 158 5.13 -0.96 17.12
N LEU A 159 4.64 -2.20 17.17
CA LEU A 159 3.55 -2.70 16.31
C LEU A 159 2.22 -1.98 16.58
N ALA A 160 1.90 -1.70 17.84
CA ALA A 160 0.72 -0.93 18.22
C ALA A 160 0.75 0.49 17.66
N LEU A 161 1.89 1.18 17.81
CA LEU A 161 2.09 2.51 17.23
C LEU A 161 1.95 2.47 15.70
N LEU A 162 2.62 1.50 15.07
CA LEU A 162 2.63 1.37 13.61
C LEU A 162 1.21 1.12 13.06
N SER A 163 0.46 0.19 13.64
CA SER A 163 -0.87 -0.23 13.16
C SER A 163 -1.88 0.92 13.00
N TYR A 164 -1.78 1.98 13.81
CA TYR A 164 -2.60 3.17 13.64
C TYR A 164 -1.92 4.26 12.82
N LYS A 165 -0.60 4.37 12.92
CA LYS A 165 0.20 5.35 12.17
C LYS A 165 0.20 5.12 10.67
N VAL A 166 0.14 3.87 10.20
CA VAL A 166 0.04 3.59 8.76
C VAL A 166 -1.21 4.24 8.17
N SER A 167 -2.35 4.12 8.84
CA SER A 167 -3.62 4.68 8.38
C SER A 167 -3.81 6.16 8.73
N HIS A 168 -3.14 6.65 9.79
CA HIS A 168 -3.23 8.03 10.27
C HIS A 168 -1.84 8.59 10.58
N PRO A 169 -1.08 9.00 9.55
CA PRO A 169 0.34 9.34 9.71
C PRO A 169 0.62 10.43 10.74
N PHE A 170 -0.28 11.41 10.84
CA PHE A 170 -0.13 12.58 11.71
C PHE A 170 -0.78 12.41 13.10
N MET A 171 -1.40 11.25 13.39
CA MET A 171 -1.98 10.96 14.70
C MET A 171 -0.93 11.10 15.81
N LYS A 172 -1.31 11.61 16.99
CA LYS A 172 -0.38 11.69 18.13
C LYS A 172 0.01 10.29 18.59
N LEU A 173 1.26 10.07 19.00
CA LEU A 173 1.73 8.75 19.45
C LEU A 173 0.92 8.21 20.64
N SER A 174 0.59 9.09 21.59
CA SER A 174 -0.24 8.73 22.74
C SER A 174 -1.66 8.34 22.32
N GLU A 175 -2.22 9.01 21.32
CA GLU A 175 -3.55 8.70 20.81
C GLU A 175 -3.55 7.34 20.08
N ALA A 176 -2.57 7.11 19.20
CA ALA A 176 -2.39 5.82 18.53
C ALA A 176 -2.28 4.67 19.53
N TYR A 177 -1.48 4.87 20.59
CA TYR A 177 -1.30 3.85 21.63
C TYR A 177 -2.56 3.62 22.48
N LEU A 178 -3.26 4.70 22.88
CA LEU A 178 -4.53 4.59 23.61
C LEU A 178 -5.61 3.86 22.78
N ARG A 179 -5.69 4.13 21.48
CA ARG A 179 -6.61 3.41 20.58
C ARG A 179 -6.25 1.92 20.50
N ALA A 180 -4.96 1.58 20.43
CA ALA A 180 -4.53 0.18 20.44
C ALA A 180 -4.94 -0.52 21.74
N MET A 181 -4.64 0.07 22.90
CA MET A 181 -5.05 -0.48 24.21
C MET A 181 -6.56 -0.66 24.34
N GLY A 182 -7.35 0.30 23.84
CA GLY A 182 -8.82 0.23 23.89
C GLY A 182 -9.44 -0.74 22.88
N SER A 183 -8.66 -1.27 21.94
CA SER A 183 -9.18 -2.10 20.86
C SER A 183 -9.08 -3.60 21.15
N GLY A 184 -8.15 -4.02 22.01
CA GLY A 184 -7.94 -5.43 22.37
C GLY A 184 -6.48 -5.81 22.50
N GLY A 185 -6.25 -7.04 22.97
CA GLY A 185 -4.92 -7.57 23.24
C GLY A 185 -4.26 -6.99 24.49
N TRP A 186 -3.20 -7.63 24.96
CA TRP A 186 -2.40 -7.12 26.07
C TRP A 186 -1.28 -6.21 25.56
N LEU A 187 -1.25 -4.99 26.10
CA LEU A 187 -0.19 -3.99 25.91
C LEU A 187 0.25 -3.43 27.28
N PRO A 188 1.55 -3.18 27.49
CA PRO A 188 2.03 -2.63 28.75
C PRO A 188 1.66 -1.16 28.92
N GLU A 189 1.53 -0.69 30.16
CA GLU A 189 1.48 0.76 30.40
C GLU A 189 2.84 1.39 30.13
N VAL A 190 2.86 2.45 29.32
CA VAL A 190 4.09 3.12 28.90
C VAL A 190 3.94 4.64 28.98
N SER A 191 4.97 5.30 29.50
CA SER A 191 4.99 6.76 29.59
C SER A 191 5.08 7.41 28.20
N ARG A 192 4.67 8.68 28.09
CA ARG A 192 4.80 9.46 26.84
C ARG A 192 6.25 9.54 26.34
N GLN A 193 7.21 9.62 27.27
CA GLN A 193 8.64 9.64 26.94
C GLN A 193 9.09 8.29 26.34
N SER A 194 8.60 7.19 26.91
CA SER A 194 8.87 5.83 26.40
C SER A 194 8.28 5.65 25.00
N LEU A 195 7.03 6.07 24.76
CA LEU A 195 6.43 6.05 23.42
C LEU A 195 7.25 6.86 22.40
N ALA A 196 7.73 8.04 22.78
CA ALA A 196 8.59 8.85 21.92
C ALA A 196 9.96 8.21 21.67
N TYR A 197 10.49 7.45 22.63
CA TYR A 197 11.70 6.65 22.46
C TYR A 197 11.46 5.51 21.46
N HIS A 198 10.44 4.68 21.69
CA HIS A 198 10.04 3.58 20.80
C HIS A 198 9.85 4.06 19.36
N TYR A 199 9.07 5.12 19.17
CA TYR A 199 8.84 5.66 17.84
C TYR A 199 10.13 6.14 17.17
N ARG A 200 10.99 6.89 17.87
CA ARG A 200 12.21 7.44 17.26
C ARG A 200 13.28 6.38 16.98
N ARG A 201 13.43 5.39 17.86
CA ARG A 201 14.51 4.40 17.81
C ARG A 201 14.14 3.13 17.05
N HIS A 202 12.86 2.74 17.02
CA HIS A 202 12.45 1.44 16.51
C HIS A 202 11.46 1.54 15.35
N VAL A 203 10.46 2.42 15.43
CA VAL A 203 9.45 2.56 14.36
C VAL A 203 9.97 3.42 13.21
N LYS A 204 10.40 4.66 13.50
CA LYS A 204 10.78 5.66 12.50
C LYS A 204 11.88 5.18 11.55
N PRO A 205 12.95 4.49 12.00
CA PRO A 205 14.00 4.00 11.08
C PRO A 205 13.49 2.99 10.05
N LYS A 206 12.40 2.29 10.35
CA LYS A 206 11.77 1.29 9.47
C LYS A 206 10.71 1.88 8.55
N LEU A 207 10.58 3.20 8.46
CA LEU A 207 9.61 3.85 7.59
C LEU A 207 10.22 4.13 6.22
N ALA A 208 9.51 3.75 5.16
CA ALA A 208 9.86 4.10 3.79
C ALA A 208 9.47 5.56 3.47
N GLY A 209 8.40 6.07 4.09
CA GLY A 209 7.96 7.45 3.91
C GLY A 209 6.44 7.58 3.91
N LEU A 210 5.95 8.80 3.65
CA LEU A 210 4.54 8.99 3.33
C LEU A 210 4.31 8.73 1.84
N ARG A 211 3.16 8.13 1.54
CA ARG A 211 2.60 8.02 0.20
C ARG A 211 1.20 8.60 0.18
N SER A 212 0.81 9.05 -1.00
CA SER A 212 -0.55 9.47 -1.32
C SER A 212 -0.98 8.84 -2.62
N TYR A 213 -2.24 8.45 -2.70
CA TYR A 213 -2.86 8.01 -3.95
C TYR A 213 -4.29 8.56 -4.00
N PRO A 214 -4.79 8.88 -5.20
CA PRO A 214 -6.18 9.28 -5.34
C PRO A 214 -7.08 8.08 -5.04
N LEU A 215 -8.23 8.36 -4.44
CA LEU A 215 -9.28 7.37 -4.23
C LEU A 215 -10.63 8.06 -4.37
N ASP A 216 -11.37 7.68 -5.39
CA ASP A 216 -12.75 8.10 -5.61
C ASP A 216 -13.69 6.98 -5.13
N PRO A 217 -14.47 7.15 -4.06
CA PRO A 217 -15.38 6.12 -3.58
C PRO A 217 -16.45 5.68 -4.59
N GLU A 218 -16.76 6.53 -5.57
CA GLU A 218 -17.82 6.28 -6.56
C GLU A 218 -17.30 5.49 -7.78
N GLU A 219 -15.99 5.48 -8.01
CA GLU A 219 -15.37 4.72 -9.10
C GLU A 219 -14.99 3.32 -8.62
N PRO A 220 -15.33 2.24 -9.36
CA PRO A 220 -14.94 0.90 -8.95
C PRO A 220 -13.43 0.73 -9.03
N LEU A 221 -12.86 0.00 -8.06
CA LEU A 221 -11.46 -0.38 -8.10
C LEU A 221 -11.22 -1.35 -9.26
N GLN A 222 -10.24 -1.04 -10.09
CA GLN A 222 -9.78 -1.88 -11.20
C GLN A 222 -8.57 -2.68 -10.75
N LEU A 223 -8.56 -3.96 -11.10
CA LEU A 223 -7.44 -4.87 -10.88
C LEU A 223 -6.96 -5.41 -12.21
N VAL A 224 -5.65 -5.29 -12.45
CA VAL A 224 -5.01 -5.77 -13.67
C VAL A 224 -3.84 -6.66 -13.30
N TYR A 225 -3.99 -7.97 -13.49
CA TYR A 225 -2.91 -8.93 -13.33
C TYR A 225 -2.09 -8.99 -14.61
N LEU A 226 -0.79 -8.73 -14.46
CA LEU A 226 0.20 -8.68 -15.53
C LEU A 226 1.12 -9.89 -15.43
N GLU A 227 1.43 -10.50 -16.57
CA GLU A 227 2.32 -11.66 -16.65
C GLU A 227 3.35 -11.53 -17.77
N GLY A 228 4.58 -11.97 -17.48
CA GLY A 228 5.74 -11.91 -18.36
C GLY A 228 6.91 -11.19 -17.70
N TRP A 229 8.13 -11.42 -18.18
CA TRP A 229 9.36 -10.92 -17.54
C TRP A 229 9.42 -9.39 -17.42
N ARG A 230 8.69 -8.64 -18.26
CA ARG A 230 8.53 -7.17 -18.21
C ARG A 230 7.32 -6.68 -17.40
N ALA A 231 6.55 -7.56 -16.77
CA ALA A 231 5.41 -7.16 -15.93
C ALA A 231 5.80 -6.18 -14.80
N PRO A 232 6.95 -6.34 -14.11
CA PRO A 232 7.44 -5.32 -13.17
C PRO A 232 7.60 -3.94 -13.80
N ALA A 233 8.23 -3.91 -14.98
CA ALA A 233 8.51 -2.70 -15.71
C ALA A 233 7.20 -1.98 -16.13
N ALA A 234 6.19 -2.75 -16.55
CA ALA A 234 4.89 -2.22 -16.92
C ALA A 234 4.14 -1.64 -15.71
N ALA A 235 4.20 -2.29 -14.55
CA ALA A 235 3.60 -1.79 -13.32
C ALA A 235 4.27 -0.50 -12.84
N ARG A 236 5.61 -0.40 -12.90
CA ARG A 236 6.35 0.83 -12.61
C ARG A 236 6.01 1.95 -13.59
N ALA A 237 6.03 1.67 -14.89
CA ALA A 237 5.65 2.66 -15.91
C ALA A 237 4.22 3.20 -15.66
N ALA A 238 3.28 2.31 -15.34
CA ALA A 238 1.91 2.70 -15.02
C ALA A 238 1.84 3.57 -13.75
N SER A 239 2.60 3.25 -12.70
CA SER A 239 2.62 4.05 -11.47
C SER A 239 3.17 5.47 -11.68
N LEU A 240 4.07 5.62 -12.64
CA LEU A 240 4.66 6.90 -13.01
C LEU A 240 3.71 7.73 -13.91
N LEU A 241 3.02 7.08 -14.86
CA LEU A 241 2.30 7.77 -15.93
C LEU A 241 0.81 7.97 -15.67
N LEU A 242 0.19 7.20 -14.78
CA LEU A 242 -1.26 7.15 -14.66
C LEU A 242 -1.72 7.75 -13.32
N PRO A 243 -2.32 8.96 -13.31
CA PRO A 243 -2.83 9.56 -12.08
C PRO A 243 -3.82 8.69 -11.30
N GLY A 244 -4.65 7.89 -11.97
CA GLY A 244 -5.60 6.99 -11.31
C GLY A 244 -4.96 5.74 -10.69
N PHE A 245 -3.63 5.59 -10.77
CA PHE A 245 -2.92 4.46 -10.19
C PHE A 245 -2.94 4.54 -8.66
N ILE A 246 -3.26 3.44 -7.99
CA ILE A 246 -3.28 3.39 -6.52
C ILE A 246 -1.99 2.74 -6.02
N CYS A 247 -1.81 1.47 -6.36
CA CYS A 247 -0.60 0.72 -6.02
C CYS A 247 -0.41 -0.47 -6.97
N ALA A 248 0.78 -1.06 -6.96
CA ALA A 248 0.98 -2.38 -7.52
C ALA A 248 1.86 -3.25 -6.62
N LEU A 249 1.49 -4.53 -6.53
CA LEU A 249 2.35 -5.57 -5.98
C LEU A 249 3.15 -6.17 -7.13
N ILE A 250 4.47 -6.04 -7.07
CA ILE A 250 5.38 -6.46 -8.12
C ILE A 250 6.18 -7.68 -7.65
N ASP A 251 6.17 -8.73 -8.45
CA ASP A 251 6.89 -9.99 -8.25
C ASP A 251 7.73 -10.31 -9.51
N LYS A 252 8.55 -11.35 -9.47
CA LYS A 252 9.32 -11.81 -10.63
C LYS A 252 8.39 -12.29 -11.75
N GLY A 253 8.35 -11.50 -12.81
CA GLY A 253 7.57 -11.79 -14.01
C GLY A 253 6.05 -11.65 -13.84
N LYS A 254 5.58 -11.08 -12.73
CA LYS A 254 4.17 -10.89 -12.43
C LYS A 254 3.96 -9.56 -11.72
N ALA A 255 2.80 -8.94 -11.93
CA ALA A 255 2.38 -7.81 -11.11
C ALA A 255 0.86 -7.77 -10.98
N LEU A 256 0.37 -7.26 -9.86
CA LEU A 256 -1.05 -6.94 -9.69
C LEU A 256 -1.15 -5.42 -9.51
N VAL A 257 -1.74 -4.76 -10.50
CA VAL A 257 -2.02 -3.32 -10.46
C VAL A 257 -3.41 -3.08 -9.90
N LEU A 258 -3.51 -2.16 -8.95
CA LEU A 258 -4.75 -1.66 -8.38
C LEU A 258 -4.88 -0.18 -8.76
N ALA A 259 -5.99 0.21 -9.37
CA ALA A 259 -6.18 1.56 -9.88
C ALA A 259 -7.66 1.95 -10.01
N GLN A 260 -7.91 3.24 -10.29
CA GLN A 260 -9.19 3.80 -10.71
C GLN A 260 -8.94 4.65 -11.95
N LEU A 261 -8.75 3.99 -13.09
CA LEU A 261 -8.35 4.62 -14.35
C LEU A 261 -9.58 5.06 -15.15
N ASP A 262 -9.56 6.31 -15.58
CA ASP A 262 -10.51 6.78 -16.59
C ASP A 262 -10.25 6.13 -17.96
N SER A 263 -11.16 6.32 -18.92
CA SER A 263 -11.03 5.74 -20.27
C SER A 263 -9.72 6.12 -20.99
N ARG A 264 -9.19 7.32 -20.77
CA ARG A 264 -7.93 7.77 -21.39
C ARG A 264 -6.73 7.07 -20.74
N GLN A 265 -6.74 6.95 -19.42
CA GLN A 265 -5.71 6.27 -18.65
C GLN A 265 -5.68 4.77 -18.94
N ARG A 266 -6.85 4.13 -19.13
CA ARG A 266 -6.94 2.73 -19.57
C ARG A 266 -6.28 2.52 -20.93
N VAL A 267 -6.54 3.39 -21.90
CA VAL A 267 -5.86 3.34 -23.21
C VAL A 267 -4.34 3.44 -23.04
N GLU A 268 -3.86 4.31 -22.16
CA GLU A 268 -2.43 4.47 -21.90
C GLU A 268 -1.83 3.23 -21.20
N LEU A 269 -2.53 2.63 -20.23
CA LEU A 269 -2.12 1.36 -19.62
C LEU A 269 -1.93 0.28 -20.70
N TYR A 270 -2.90 0.10 -21.60
CA TYR A 270 -2.79 -0.90 -22.66
C TYR A 270 -1.68 -0.58 -23.68
N ARG A 271 -1.32 0.70 -23.88
CA ARG A 271 -0.14 1.07 -24.67
C ARG A 271 1.16 0.64 -23.99
N ILE A 272 1.28 0.85 -22.68
CA ILE A 272 2.43 0.40 -21.87
C ILE A 272 2.55 -1.12 -21.95
N VAL A 273 1.46 -1.84 -21.66
CA VAL A 273 1.40 -3.31 -21.71
C VAL A 273 1.82 -3.85 -23.08
N ARG A 274 1.28 -3.29 -24.17
CA ARG A 274 1.63 -3.69 -25.54
C ARG A 274 3.08 -3.34 -25.88
N GLY A 275 3.56 -2.16 -25.52
CA GLY A 275 4.93 -1.70 -25.78
C GLY A 275 5.97 -2.58 -25.11
N LEU A 276 5.67 -3.03 -23.88
CA LEU A 276 6.53 -3.93 -23.11
C LEU A 276 6.26 -5.42 -23.38
N ARG A 277 5.30 -5.77 -24.26
CA ARG A 277 4.94 -7.16 -24.60
C ARG A 277 4.58 -8.00 -23.37
N VAL A 278 3.81 -7.41 -22.47
CA VAL A 278 3.30 -8.04 -21.25
C VAL A 278 1.91 -8.60 -21.53
N ALA A 279 1.58 -9.76 -20.94
CA ALA A 279 0.26 -10.35 -21.04
C ALA A 279 -0.67 -9.85 -19.93
N VAL A 280 -1.97 -9.79 -20.21
CA VAL A 280 -3.04 -9.49 -19.23
C VAL A 280 -4.03 -10.66 -19.25
N PRO A 281 -3.64 -11.83 -18.70
CA PRO A 281 -4.36 -13.08 -18.96
C PRO A 281 -5.78 -13.11 -18.37
N LEU A 282 -6.05 -12.28 -17.36
CA LEU A 282 -7.37 -12.19 -16.72
C LEU A 282 -8.21 -11.01 -17.24
N GLY A 283 -7.69 -10.24 -18.21
CA GLY A 283 -8.28 -8.95 -18.59
C GLY A 283 -8.27 -7.94 -17.44
N GLU A 284 -9.12 -6.93 -17.57
CA GLU A 284 -9.43 -5.98 -16.49
C GLU A 284 -10.51 -6.59 -15.60
N LEU A 285 -10.24 -6.65 -14.29
CA LEU A 285 -11.23 -7.05 -13.29
C LEU A 285 -11.76 -5.81 -12.56
N LEU A 286 -13.06 -5.73 -12.37
CA LEU A 286 -13.72 -4.63 -11.67
C LEU A 286 -14.19 -5.10 -10.30
N ALA A 287 -13.81 -4.38 -9.25
CA ALA A 287 -14.26 -4.67 -7.90
C ALA A 287 -15.76 -4.38 -7.75
N GLU A 288 -16.49 -5.38 -7.31
CA GLU A 288 -17.93 -5.30 -7.00
C GLU A 288 -18.17 -5.16 -5.50
N GLU A 289 -17.34 -5.85 -4.71
CA GLU A 289 -17.38 -5.78 -3.25
C GLU A 289 -15.96 -5.65 -2.72
N VAL A 290 -15.75 -4.69 -1.81
CA VAL A 290 -14.45 -4.45 -1.19
C VAL A 290 -14.59 -4.51 0.33
N GLU A 291 -13.93 -5.48 0.94
CA GLU A 291 -13.78 -5.58 2.39
C GLU A 291 -12.37 -5.19 2.78
N THR A 292 -12.23 -4.31 3.76
CA THR A 292 -10.92 -3.86 4.24
C THR A 292 -10.77 -4.13 5.71
N TYR A 293 -9.56 -4.52 6.10
CA TYR A 293 -9.20 -4.81 7.47
C TYR A 293 -8.01 -3.96 7.93
N GLN A 294 -8.15 -3.33 9.08
CA GLN A 294 -7.01 -2.76 9.80
C GLN A 294 -6.36 -3.89 10.61
N LEU A 295 -5.07 -4.13 10.34
CA LEU A 295 -4.31 -5.14 11.08
C LEU A 295 -3.89 -4.61 12.45
N ARG A 296 -4.20 -5.37 13.50
CA ARG A 296 -3.68 -5.18 14.85
C ARG A 296 -2.43 -6.01 15.05
N LEU A 297 -1.33 -5.56 14.45
CA LEU A 297 -0.10 -6.36 14.36
C LEU A 297 0.44 -6.80 15.72
N TRP A 298 0.19 -6.04 16.79
CA TRP A 298 0.64 -6.37 18.14
C TRP A 298 -0.07 -7.58 18.76
N GLU A 299 -1.27 -7.93 18.28
CA GLU A 299 -2.01 -9.13 18.72
C GLU A 299 -1.45 -10.40 18.08
N ALA A 300 -0.80 -10.29 16.91
CA ALA A 300 -0.15 -11.37 16.18
C ALA A 300 1.33 -11.56 16.57
N GLU A 301 1.78 -10.90 17.61
CA GLU A 301 3.14 -11.07 18.14
C GLU A 301 3.09 -11.86 19.44
N GLU A 302 3.95 -12.87 19.57
CA GLU A 302 4.21 -13.54 20.85
C GLU A 302 5.72 -13.80 21.00
N ARG A 303 6.31 -13.28 22.08
CA ARG A 303 7.74 -13.49 22.42
C ARG A 303 8.68 -13.17 21.24
N LYS A 304 8.42 -12.06 20.54
CA LYS A 304 9.10 -11.54 19.35
C LYS A 304 9.00 -12.44 18.12
N ARG A 305 7.94 -13.24 18.03
CA ARG A 305 7.62 -14.10 16.89
C ARG A 305 6.22 -13.80 16.40
N TRP A 306 6.04 -13.90 15.10
CA TRP A 306 4.72 -13.81 14.49
C TRP A 306 3.91 -15.07 14.79
N THR A 307 2.64 -14.91 15.15
CA THR A 307 1.64 -15.97 15.26
C THR A 307 0.64 -15.85 14.12
N TYR A 308 0.06 -16.97 13.69
CA TYR A 308 -0.96 -16.97 12.65
C TYR A 308 -2.36 -16.94 13.26
N ALA A 309 -2.69 -15.80 13.86
CA ALA A 309 -3.98 -15.54 14.50
C ALA A 309 -4.69 -14.37 13.82
N TRP A 310 -6.04 -14.38 13.81
CA TRP A 310 -6.81 -13.30 13.21
C TRP A 310 -6.62 -12.00 14.00
N THR A 311 -6.15 -10.96 13.31
CA THR A 311 -5.91 -9.62 13.89
C THR A 311 -6.60 -8.51 13.10
N GLY A 312 -7.46 -8.87 12.15
CA GLY A 312 -8.11 -7.91 11.25
C GLY A 312 -9.38 -7.34 11.86
N VAL A 313 -9.54 -6.02 11.84
CA VAL A 313 -10.83 -5.39 12.13
C VAL A 313 -11.35 -4.75 10.87
N ARG A 314 -12.60 -5.07 10.49
CA ARG A 314 -13.22 -4.46 9.31
C ARG A 314 -13.29 -2.95 9.49
N VAL A 315 -12.80 -2.21 8.51
CA VAL A 315 -12.80 -0.74 8.48
C VAL A 315 -13.40 -0.22 7.18
N LYS A 316 -13.91 1.01 7.21
CA LYS A 316 -14.57 1.62 6.04
C LYS A 316 -13.61 2.09 4.95
N LYS A 317 -12.40 2.52 5.32
CA LYS A 317 -11.42 3.08 4.35
C LYS A 317 -10.44 1.99 3.91
N PRO A 318 -10.22 1.79 2.60
CA PRO A 318 -9.36 0.74 2.09
C PRO A 318 -7.91 0.88 2.53
N PHE A 319 -7.30 -0.25 2.86
CA PHE A 319 -5.90 -0.40 3.21
C PHE A 319 -5.26 -1.18 2.07
N PHE A 320 -4.50 -0.45 1.26
CA PHE A 320 -3.61 -1.04 0.28
C PHE A 320 -2.24 -1.18 0.96
N PRO A 321 -1.65 -2.39 0.93
CA PRO A 321 -0.33 -2.62 1.51
C PRO A 321 0.74 -1.79 0.84
#